data_AF-X1EWQ6-F1
#
_entry.id   AF-X1EWQ6-F1
#
_cell.length_a   1.000
_cell.length_b   1.000
_cell.length_c   1.000
_cell.angle_alpha   90.00
_cell.angle_beta   90.00
_cell.angle_gamma   90.00
#
_symmetry.space_group_name_H-M   'P 1'
#
loop_
_entity.id
_entity.type
_entity.pdbx_description
1 polymer ?
#
loop_
_entity_poly.entity_id
_entity_poly.type
_entity_poly.pdbx_seq_one_letter_code
_entity_poly.pdbx_strand_id
1 'polypeptide(L)'
;ELGEKPPKKEIFPTDVDVNLIMRRDGSYFGFGYIRVSNKKVHSMLLGKNPDGEERINEYEDPNWIPPLPKSINEETDMDGWTWFEMDQEERKYIHPIITEELKSLTTIPGYEYNKIQFQHLQDLAAKEGNDPSSVPKIGHFEISQAYVKRVDSGKMSNVLCARKVPDWFREMEFKKRFKRYASDPNKRVLTKDKKIDSYPMINLIKKNNANIAFITFDPAGKDASFSLLMTRKVTINTRNNKSYSFIFDHA
;
A
#
# COMPACT_ATOMS: atom_id res chain seq x y z
N GLU A 1 31.26 -15.33 28.15
CA GLU A 1 30.68 -15.72 26.85
C GLU A 1 29.21 -16.08 27.05
N LEU A 2 28.32 -15.10 26.98
CA LEU A 2 26.88 -15.37 26.93
C LEU A 2 26.59 -15.79 25.49
N GLY A 3 26.56 -17.11 25.25
CA GLY A 3 26.13 -17.66 23.97
C GLY A 3 24.68 -17.28 23.73
N GLU A 4 24.46 -16.16 23.04
CA GLU A 4 23.13 -15.73 22.62
C GLU A 4 22.56 -16.83 21.75
N LYS A 5 21.51 -17.50 22.27
CA LYS A 5 20.77 -18.49 21.49
C LYS A 5 20.31 -17.79 20.22
N PRO A 6 20.46 -18.42 19.03
CA PRO A 6 20.03 -17.79 17.79
C PRO A 6 18.57 -17.38 17.90
N PRO A 7 18.19 -16.20 17.38
CA PRO A 7 16.83 -15.71 17.48
C PRO A 7 15.85 -16.74 16.91
N LYS A 8 14.77 -16.98 17.66
CA LYS A 8 13.73 -17.93 17.25
C LYS A 8 13.07 -17.41 15.97
N LYS A 9 13.07 -18.22 14.90
CA LYS A 9 12.36 -17.89 13.66
C LYS A 9 10.85 -17.84 13.94
N GLU A 10 10.25 -16.68 13.75
CA GLU A 10 8.80 -16.49 13.82
C GLU A 10 8.19 -16.65 12.42
N ILE A 11 7.07 -17.36 12.30
CA ILE A 11 6.37 -17.61 11.04
C ILE A 11 5.05 -16.85 11.07
N PHE A 12 4.84 -15.97 10.10
CA PHE A 12 3.61 -15.17 9.98
C PHE A 12 2.73 -15.71 8.84
N PRO A 13 1.65 -16.45 9.12
CA PRO A 13 0.73 -16.91 8.08
C PRO A 13 0.12 -15.70 7.39
N THR A 14 0.22 -15.68 6.05
CA THR A 14 -0.12 -14.51 5.24
C THR A 14 -0.59 -14.96 3.86
N ASP A 15 -1.72 -14.41 3.43
CA ASP A 15 -2.21 -14.51 2.07
C ASP A 15 -1.73 -13.29 1.28
N VAL A 16 -1.21 -13.54 0.09
CA VAL A 16 -0.70 -12.49 -0.80
C VAL A 16 -1.45 -12.56 -2.13
N ASP A 17 -2.06 -11.44 -2.52
CA ASP A 17 -2.64 -11.26 -3.85
C ASP A 17 -1.84 -10.19 -4.59
N VAL A 18 -1.40 -10.48 -5.82
CA VAL A 18 -0.65 -9.55 -6.66
C VAL A 18 -1.51 -9.10 -7.84
N ASN A 19 -1.63 -7.79 -8.04
CA ASN A 19 -2.26 -7.19 -9.21
C ASN A 19 -1.22 -6.43 -10.03
N LEU A 20 -0.82 -6.98 -11.18
CA LEU A 20 0.09 -6.33 -12.10
C LEU A 20 -0.65 -5.31 -12.97
N ILE A 21 -0.12 -4.08 -13.05
CA ILE A 21 -0.73 -3.04 -13.86
C ILE A 21 -0.24 -3.15 -15.30
N MET A 22 -1.20 -3.30 -16.20
CA MET A 22 -0.95 -3.41 -17.64
C MET A 22 -1.64 -2.27 -18.39
N ARG A 23 -0.99 -1.81 -19.46
CA ARG A 23 -1.56 -0.88 -20.43
C ARG A 23 -2.62 -1.56 -21.30
N ARG A 24 -3.34 -0.77 -22.08
CA ARG A 24 -4.42 -1.27 -22.97
C ARG A 24 -3.89 -2.20 -24.08
N ASP A 25 -2.65 -2.00 -24.49
CA ASP A 25 -1.93 -2.83 -25.48
C ASP A 25 -1.42 -4.16 -24.90
N GLY A 26 -1.55 -4.38 -23.58
CA GLY A 26 -1.04 -5.56 -22.89
C GLY A 26 0.41 -5.45 -22.41
N SER A 27 1.08 -4.31 -22.60
CA SER A 27 2.40 -4.06 -22.03
C SER A 27 2.32 -3.76 -20.53
N TYR A 28 3.37 -4.11 -19.78
CA TYR A 28 3.43 -3.86 -18.34
C TYR A 28 3.77 -2.41 -18.04
N PHE A 29 3.19 -1.85 -16.98
CA PHE A 29 3.52 -0.49 -16.55
C PHE A 29 4.81 -0.43 -15.72
N GLY A 30 5.31 -1.58 -15.25
CA GLY A 30 6.50 -1.68 -14.40
C GLY A 30 6.22 -1.64 -12.90
N PHE A 31 4.95 -1.47 -12.49
CA PHE A 31 4.54 -1.59 -11.09
C PHE A 31 3.29 -2.46 -10.94
N GLY A 32 3.04 -2.90 -9.72
CA GLY A 32 1.87 -3.67 -9.33
C GLY A 32 1.43 -3.29 -7.92
N TYR A 33 0.22 -3.72 -7.56
CA TYR A 33 -0.26 -3.65 -6.19
C TYR A 33 -0.20 -5.03 -5.56
N ILE A 34 0.18 -5.08 -4.29
CA ILE A 34 0.15 -6.29 -3.48
C ILE A 34 -0.83 -6.08 -2.34
N ARG A 35 -1.72 -7.04 -2.13
CA ARG A 35 -2.52 -7.15 -0.91
C ARG A 35 -1.86 -8.20 -0.03
N VAL A 36 -1.68 -7.84 1.23
CA VAL A 36 -1.12 -8.70 2.27
C VAL A 36 -2.18 -8.84 3.36
N SER A 37 -2.59 -10.05 3.72
CA SER A 37 -3.63 -10.25 4.73
C SER A 37 -3.15 -9.97 6.16
N ASN A 38 -1.85 -10.07 6.41
CA ASN A 38 -1.26 -9.88 7.73
C ASN A 38 -0.64 -8.47 7.87
N LYS A 39 -1.16 -7.68 8.82
CA LYS A 39 -0.69 -6.31 9.10
C LYS A 39 0.79 -6.27 9.48
N LYS A 40 1.28 -7.25 10.24
CA LYS A 40 2.69 -7.31 10.66
C LYS A 40 3.61 -7.46 9.45
N VAL A 41 3.26 -8.37 8.54
CA VAL A 41 4.02 -8.58 7.30
C VAL A 41 3.96 -7.35 6.40
N HIS A 42 2.81 -6.69 6.30
CA HIS A 42 2.71 -5.41 5.61
C HIS A 42 3.69 -4.36 6.18
N SER A 43 3.73 -4.18 7.51
CA SER A 43 4.66 -3.23 8.14
C SER A 43 6.12 -3.60 7.88
N MET A 44 6.48 -4.88 8.02
CA MET A 44 7.85 -5.35 7.75
C MET A 44 8.28 -5.14 6.30
N LEU A 45 7.37 -5.31 5.33
CA LEU A 45 7.65 -5.04 3.91
C LEU A 45 7.89 -3.55 3.64
N LEU A 46 7.35 -2.65 4.48
CA LEU A 46 7.59 -1.21 4.41
C LEU A 46 8.82 -0.78 5.22
N GLY A 47 9.65 -1.72 5.69
CA GLY A 47 10.81 -1.41 6.52
C GLY A 47 10.48 -0.97 7.94
N LYS A 48 9.26 -1.23 8.42
CA LYS A 48 8.80 -0.91 9.78
C LYS A 48 8.92 -2.11 10.71
N ASN A 49 8.78 -1.87 12.01
CA ASN A 49 8.63 -2.94 12.99
C ASN A 49 7.31 -3.71 12.77
N PRO A 50 7.16 -4.95 13.29
CA PRO A 50 5.93 -5.72 13.15
C PRO A 50 4.68 -5.03 13.75
N ASP A 51 4.85 -4.15 14.73
CA ASP A 51 3.79 -3.30 15.31
C ASP A 51 3.39 -2.12 14.40
N GLY A 52 4.26 -1.72 13.47
CA GLY A 52 4.10 -0.59 12.57
C GLY A 52 4.88 0.66 12.96
N GLU A 53 5.66 0.63 14.03
CA GLU A 53 6.56 1.71 14.42
C GLU A 53 7.75 1.82 13.46
N GLU A 54 8.30 3.03 13.36
CA GLU A 54 9.48 3.27 12.53
C GLU A 54 10.69 2.59 13.16
N ARG A 55 11.57 2.07 12.30
CA ARG A 55 12.79 1.40 12.74
C ARG A 55 13.86 2.45 12.93
N ILE A 56 13.76 3.19 14.01
CA ILE A 56 14.72 4.22 14.40
C ILE A 56 15.42 3.84 15.69
N ASN A 57 16.71 4.10 15.77
CA ASN A 57 17.47 4.06 17.01
C ASN A 57 17.70 5.51 17.46
N GLU A 58 17.18 5.85 18.63
CA GLU A 58 17.35 7.17 19.23
C GLU A 58 18.38 7.08 20.34
N TYR A 59 19.42 7.88 20.25
CA TYR A 59 20.44 7.98 21.29
C TYR A 59 20.97 9.41 21.40
N GLU A 60 21.41 9.76 22.61
CA GLU A 60 22.05 11.03 22.91
C GLU A 60 23.39 11.13 22.17
N ASP A 61 23.65 12.24 21.48
CA ASP A 61 24.92 12.49 20.80
C ASP A 61 26.13 12.36 21.75
N PRO A 62 26.97 11.33 21.60
CA PRO A 62 28.09 11.10 22.53
C PRO A 62 29.14 12.22 22.49
N ASN A 63 29.14 13.09 21.47
CA ASN A 63 30.06 14.21 21.33
C ASN A 63 29.45 15.54 21.78
N TRP A 64 28.20 15.56 22.24
CA TRP A 64 27.59 16.78 22.70
C TRP A 64 28.20 17.20 24.04
N ILE A 65 28.66 18.44 24.08
CA ILE A 65 29.18 19.07 25.28
C ILE A 65 28.18 20.16 25.65
N PRO A 66 27.57 20.12 26.85
CA PRO A 66 26.64 21.16 27.26
C PRO A 66 27.35 22.52 27.26
N PRO A 67 26.69 23.60 26.84
CA PRO A 67 27.23 24.93 27.00
C PRO A 67 27.54 25.20 28.49
N LEU A 68 28.63 25.91 28.77
CA LEU A 68 29.00 26.26 30.13
C LEU A 68 27.84 27.03 30.79
N PRO A 69 27.51 26.74 32.06
CA PRO A 69 26.46 27.48 32.74
C PRO A 69 26.82 28.97 32.74
N LYS A 70 25.85 29.81 32.35
CA LYS A 70 26.01 31.26 32.44
C LYS A 70 26.39 31.64 33.86
N SER A 71 27.31 32.58 33.99
CA SER A 71 27.69 33.07 35.31
C SER A 71 26.50 33.82 35.95
N ILE A 72 26.39 33.80 37.28
CA ILE A 72 25.28 34.44 38.04
C ILE A 72 25.11 35.93 37.68
N ASN A 73 26.16 36.59 37.16
CA ASN A 73 26.12 37.99 36.75
C ASN A 73 25.50 38.21 35.34
N GLU A 74 25.34 37.17 34.53
CA GLU A 74 24.73 37.21 33.19
C GLU A 74 23.22 36.89 33.22
N GLU A 75 22.69 36.41 34.35
CA GLU A 75 21.25 36.17 34.52
C GLU A 75 20.43 37.47 34.60
N THR A 76 21.08 38.59 34.99
CA THR A 76 20.46 39.92 35.06
C THR A 76 20.11 40.53 33.70
N ASP A 77 20.59 39.98 32.59
CA ASP A 77 20.30 40.46 31.22
C ASP A 77 19.11 39.76 30.54
N MET A 78 18.36 38.93 31.28
CA MET A 78 17.15 38.26 30.76
C MET A 78 15.91 39.19 30.78
N ASP A 79 16.01 40.36 31.43
CA ASP A 79 14.98 41.42 31.41
C ASP A 79 14.92 42.07 30.01
N GLY A 80 14.11 41.48 29.14
CA GLY A 80 13.90 41.95 27.76
C GLY A 80 13.80 40.84 26.73
N TRP A 81 14.10 39.59 27.12
CA TRP A 81 13.98 38.44 26.24
C TRP A 81 12.51 38.12 25.96
N THR A 82 12.24 37.80 24.71
CA THR A 82 10.97 37.22 24.30
C THR A 82 10.90 35.75 24.70
N TRP A 83 9.69 35.22 24.87
CA TRP A 83 9.47 33.77 25.10
C TRP A 83 10.17 32.87 24.08
N PHE A 84 10.34 33.35 22.85
CA PHE A 84 11.03 32.63 21.79
C PHE A 84 12.55 32.55 22.01
N GLU A 85 13.17 33.62 22.50
CA GLU A 85 14.61 33.64 22.84
C GLU A 85 14.90 32.78 24.06
N MET A 86 14.00 32.78 25.05
CA MET A 86 14.07 31.88 26.20
C MET A 86 13.99 30.41 25.76
N ASP A 87 13.02 30.03 24.92
CA ASP A 87 12.91 28.67 24.37
C ASP A 87 14.14 28.28 23.54
N GLN A 88 14.69 29.20 22.73
CA GLN A 88 15.93 28.93 21.99
C GLN A 88 17.13 28.67 22.91
N GLU A 89 17.25 29.42 24.00
CA GLU A 89 18.34 29.24 24.95
C GLU A 89 18.18 27.95 25.75
N GLU A 90 16.98 27.64 26.24
CA GLU A 90 16.68 26.37 26.89
C GLU A 90 17.01 25.18 25.99
N ARG A 91 16.67 25.25 24.69
CA ARG A 91 17.01 24.22 23.71
C ARG A 91 18.51 23.98 23.54
N LYS A 92 19.39 24.93 23.87
CA LYS A 92 20.85 24.70 23.83
C LYS A 92 21.32 23.77 24.93
N TYR A 93 20.56 23.63 26.02
CA TYR A 93 20.84 22.72 27.13
C TYR A 93 20.12 21.38 26.98
N ILE A 94 19.22 21.24 26.01
CA ILE A 94 18.58 19.97 25.68
C ILE A 94 19.58 19.13 24.88
N HIS A 95 19.90 17.95 25.40
CA HIS A 95 20.79 17.02 24.74
C HIS A 95 20.21 16.63 23.36
N PRO A 96 20.92 16.84 22.24
CA PRO A 96 20.43 16.46 20.94
C PRO A 96 20.29 14.93 20.87
N ILE A 97 19.13 14.49 20.39
CA ILE A 97 18.82 13.09 20.13
C ILE A 97 19.14 12.84 18.65
N ILE A 98 20.08 11.91 18.40
CA ILE A 98 20.38 11.43 17.05
C ILE A 98 19.42 10.30 16.74
N THR A 99 18.70 10.43 15.62
CA THR A 99 17.81 9.40 15.09
C THR A 99 18.52 8.67 13.94
N GLU A 100 18.85 7.40 14.12
CA GLU A 100 19.44 6.54 13.08
C GLU A 100 18.38 5.60 12.49
N GLU A 101 18.14 5.67 11.18
CA GLU A 101 17.26 4.74 10.48
C GLU A 101 17.91 3.36 10.34
N LEU A 102 17.30 2.36 10.98
CA LEU A 102 17.74 0.97 10.90
C LEU A 102 17.25 0.32 9.60
N LYS A 103 18.03 -0.63 9.09
CA LYS A 103 17.65 -1.42 7.91
C LYS A 103 16.35 -2.19 8.14
N SER A 104 15.60 -2.37 7.06
CA SER A 104 14.39 -3.21 7.03
C SER A 104 14.68 -4.61 7.56
N LEU A 105 13.74 -5.14 8.36
CA LEU A 105 13.80 -6.53 8.87
C LEU A 105 13.72 -7.57 7.76
N THR A 106 13.08 -7.21 6.65
CA THR A 106 12.85 -8.13 5.54
C THR A 106 13.29 -7.46 4.25
N THR A 107 14.08 -8.19 3.47
CA THR A 107 14.41 -7.84 2.10
C THR A 107 13.77 -8.87 1.18
N ILE A 108 13.09 -8.40 0.13
CA ILE A 108 12.63 -9.32 -0.91
C ILE A 108 13.86 -9.71 -1.73
N PRO A 109 14.11 -11.01 -1.95
CA PRO A 109 15.22 -11.43 -2.78
C PRO A 109 15.08 -10.85 -4.18
N GLY A 110 16.21 -10.50 -4.79
CA GLY A 110 16.22 -10.08 -6.19
C GLY A 110 15.70 -11.20 -7.10
N TYR A 111 15.22 -10.82 -8.27
CA TYR A 111 14.72 -11.74 -9.29
C TYR A 111 15.53 -11.61 -10.57
N GLU A 112 15.74 -12.72 -11.27
CA GLU A 112 16.37 -12.69 -12.57
C GLU A 112 15.38 -12.20 -13.62
N TYR A 113 15.81 -11.26 -14.45
CA TYR A 113 15.00 -10.81 -15.58
C TYR A 113 14.83 -11.93 -16.60
N ASN A 114 13.62 -12.10 -17.11
CA ASN A 114 13.44 -12.95 -18.28
C ASN A 114 14.10 -12.30 -19.52
N LYS A 115 14.35 -13.10 -20.56
CA LYS A 115 15.05 -12.62 -21.77
C LYS A 115 14.40 -11.37 -22.39
N ILE A 116 13.07 -11.32 -22.40
CA ILE A 116 12.30 -10.21 -22.99
C ILE A 116 12.45 -8.94 -22.13
N GLN A 117 12.36 -9.06 -20.81
CA GLN A 117 12.56 -7.97 -19.87
C GLN A 117 13.98 -7.43 -19.94
N PHE A 118 14.98 -8.33 -19.94
CA PHE A 118 16.38 -7.95 -20.01
C PHE A 118 16.69 -7.20 -21.30
N GLN A 119 16.25 -7.72 -22.45
CA GLN A 119 16.42 -7.03 -23.74
C GLN A 119 15.71 -5.68 -23.77
N HIS A 120 14.50 -5.59 -23.21
CA HIS A 120 13.78 -4.32 -23.12
C HIS A 120 14.55 -3.28 -22.29
N LEU A 121 15.15 -3.69 -21.17
CA LEU A 121 15.99 -2.81 -20.35
C LEU A 121 17.26 -2.37 -21.07
N GLN A 122 17.89 -3.26 -21.85
CA GLN A 122 19.04 -2.93 -22.70
C GLN A 122 18.68 -1.91 -23.78
N ASP A 123 17.51 -2.07 -24.42
CA ASP A 123 17.01 -1.14 -25.42
C ASP A 123 16.70 0.25 -24.82
N LEU A 124 16.17 0.30 -23.59
CA LEU A 124 15.94 1.56 -22.87
C LEU A 124 17.26 2.24 -22.51
N ALA A 125 18.24 1.50 -21.98
CA ALA A 125 19.57 2.02 -21.68
C ALA A 125 20.24 2.61 -22.93
N ALA A 126 20.19 1.89 -24.06
CA ALA A 126 20.72 2.38 -25.34
C ALA A 126 20.05 3.69 -25.80
N LYS A 127 18.73 3.81 -25.63
CA LYS A 127 17.97 5.02 -25.98
C LYS A 127 18.32 6.22 -25.12
N GLU A 128 18.67 5.99 -23.86
CA GLU A 128 19.09 7.03 -22.92
C GLU A 128 20.59 7.37 -23.04
N GLY A 129 21.34 6.68 -23.93
CA GLY A 129 22.77 6.88 -24.12
C GLY A 129 23.66 6.15 -23.10
N ASN A 130 23.08 5.25 -22.30
CA ASN A 130 23.80 4.40 -21.36
C ASN A 130 24.31 3.13 -22.05
N ASP A 131 25.37 2.51 -21.52
CA ASP A 131 25.91 1.26 -22.05
C ASP A 131 24.92 0.09 -21.78
N PRO A 132 24.41 -0.60 -22.82
CA PRO A 132 23.51 -1.74 -22.65
C PRO A 132 24.13 -2.89 -21.83
N SER A 133 25.45 -2.96 -21.73
CA SER A 133 26.16 -3.98 -20.93
C SER A 133 26.10 -3.71 -19.43
N SER A 134 25.78 -2.48 -19.01
CA SER A 134 25.70 -2.08 -17.60
C SER A 134 24.37 -2.45 -16.92
N VAL A 135 23.40 -2.99 -17.67
CA VAL A 135 22.10 -3.39 -17.12
C VAL A 135 22.28 -4.59 -16.17
N PRO A 136 21.83 -4.49 -14.90
CA PRO A 136 21.98 -5.58 -13.95
C PRO A 136 21.14 -6.79 -14.38
N LYS A 137 21.69 -8.00 -14.19
CA LYS A 137 20.97 -9.27 -14.49
C LYS A 137 19.88 -9.58 -13.47
N ILE A 138 20.02 -9.04 -12.26
CA ILE A 138 19.12 -9.23 -11.13
C ILE A 138 18.39 -7.91 -10.88
N GLY A 139 17.06 -7.98 -10.91
CA GLY A 139 16.17 -6.89 -10.53
C GLY A 139 15.81 -6.96 -9.06
N HIS A 140 15.41 -5.82 -8.51
CA HIS A 140 14.89 -5.71 -7.15
C HIS A 140 13.49 -5.09 -7.17
N PHE A 141 12.72 -5.35 -6.12
CA PHE A 141 11.43 -4.68 -5.90
C PHE A 141 11.62 -3.52 -4.96
N GLU A 142 11.17 -2.35 -5.39
CA GLU A 142 10.92 -1.23 -4.48
C GLU A 142 9.48 -1.35 -3.97
N ILE A 143 9.32 -1.34 -2.64
CA ILE A 143 8.02 -1.47 -2.00
C ILE A 143 7.68 -0.13 -1.37
N SER A 144 6.56 0.43 -1.81
CA SER A 144 6.01 1.66 -1.24
C SER A 144 4.59 1.45 -0.76
N GLN A 145 4.14 2.28 0.16
CA GLN A 145 2.75 2.28 0.59
C GLN A 145 1.84 2.66 -0.59
N ALA A 146 0.77 1.89 -0.80
CA ALA A 146 -0.23 2.22 -1.80
C ALA A 146 -1.17 3.31 -1.26
N TYR A 147 -1.42 4.34 -2.07
CA TYR A 147 -2.37 5.40 -1.74
C TYR A 147 -3.64 5.28 -2.58
N VAL A 148 -4.77 5.35 -1.90
CA VAL A 148 -6.09 5.45 -2.52
C VAL A 148 -6.34 6.89 -2.94
N LYS A 149 -6.61 7.13 -4.23
CA LYS A 149 -7.01 8.44 -4.73
C LYS A 149 -8.36 8.85 -4.14
N ARG A 150 -8.54 10.16 -3.91
CA ARG A 150 -9.86 10.70 -3.57
C ARG A 150 -10.82 10.45 -4.75
N VAL A 151 -12.04 10.08 -4.42
CA VAL A 151 -13.10 9.85 -5.41
C VAL A 151 -13.69 11.20 -5.81
N ASP A 152 -13.95 11.39 -7.11
CA ASP A 152 -14.49 12.64 -7.66
C ASP A 152 -15.84 13.01 -7.04
N SER A 153 -16.09 14.31 -6.85
CA SER A 153 -17.39 14.82 -6.40
C SER A 153 -18.47 14.46 -7.42
N GLY A 154 -19.42 13.61 -7.01
CA GLY A 154 -20.50 13.11 -7.86
C GLY A 154 -20.48 11.60 -8.06
N LYS A 155 -19.41 10.90 -7.68
CA LYS A 155 -19.37 9.44 -7.62
C LYS A 155 -19.54 8.92 -6.20
N MET A 156 -20.06 7.70 -6.07
CA MET A 156 -20.18 7.04 -4.76
C MET A 156 -18.86 6.37 -4.37
N SER A 157 -18.24 6.85 -3.28
CA SER A 157 -16.93 6.36 -2.81
C SER A 157 -16.94 4.91 -2.36
N ASN A 158 -18.11 4.36 -1.98
CA ASN A 158 -18.27 3.01 -1.48
C ASN A 158 -18.95 2.05 -2.46
N VAL A 159 -19.26 2.49 -3.69
CA VAL A 159 -19.94 1.67 -4.70
C VAL A 159 -19.11 1.58 -5.97
N LEU A 160 -18.79 0.36 -6.40
CA LEU A 160 -18.19 0.09 -7.70
C LEU A 160 -19.27 -0.35 -8.70
N CYS A 161 -19.08 0.03 -9.96
CA CYS A 161 -19.96 -0.31 -11.07
C CYS A 161 -19.16 -1.00 -12.18
N ALA A 162 -19.67 -2.12 -12.68
CA ALA A 162 -19.20 -2.77 -13.90
C ALA A 162 -20.34 -2.88 -14.92
N ARG A 163 -20.04 -2.58 -16.19
CA ARG A 163 -20.99 -2.67 -17.30
C ARG A 163 -20.65 -3.86 -18.21
N LYS A 164 -21.63 -4.30 -19.00
CA LYS A 164 -21.49 -5.42 -19.95
C LYS A 164 -21.13 -6.74 -19.24
N VAL A 165 -21.69 -6.96 -18.06
CA VAL A 165 -21.51 -8.21 -17.32
C VAL A 165 -22.21 -9.34 -18.08
N PRO A 166 -21.59 -10.51 -18.29
CA PRO A 166 -22.27 -11.62 -18.93
C PRO A 166 -23.45 -12.13 -18.09
N ASP A 167 -24.58 -12.49 -18.72
CA ASP A 167 -25.79 -12.96 -18.00
C ASP A 167 -25.55 -14.19 -17.11
N TRP A 168 -24.57 -15.01 -17.47
CA TRP A 168 -24.19 -16.20 -16.70
C TRP A 168 -23.31 -15.89 -15.48
N PHE A 169 -22.79 -14.66 -15.37
CA PHE A 169 -21.92 -14.26 -14.27
C PHE A 169 -22.78 -13.79 -13.08
N ARG A 170 -22.92 -14.67 -12.09
CA ARG A 170 -23.88 -14.50 -10.97
C ARG A 170 -23.30 -13.69 -9.82
N GLU A 171 -24.21 -13.25 -8.95
CA GLU A 171 -23.92 -12.53 -7.71
C GLU A 171 -22.83 -13.19 -6.84
N MET A 172 -22.93 -14.51 -6.66
CA MET A 172 -22.01 -15.32 -5.87
C MET A 172 -20.55 -15.22 -6.35
N GLU A 173 -20.32 -15.07 -7.66
CA GLU A 173 -18.97 -14.95 -8.22
C GLU A 173 -18.34 -13.61 -7.90
N PHE A 174 -19.12 -12.51 -7.98
CA PHE A 174 -18.67 -11.21 -7.51
C PHE A 174 -18.40 -11.26 -6.01
N LYS A 175 -19.32 -11.82 -5.22
CA LYS A 175 -19.17 -11.88 -3.77
C LYS A 175 -17.92 -12.66 -3.37
N LYS A 176 -17.69 -13.84 -3.94
CA LYS A 176 -16.47 -14.64 -3.73
C LYS A 176 -15.19 -13.86 -4.06
N ARG A 177 -15.19 -13.07 -5.14
CA ARG A 177 -14.03 -12.27 -5.55
C ARG A 177 -13.80 -11.08 -4.62
N PHE A 178 -14.84 -10.31 -4.32
CA PHE A 178 -14.73 -9.02 -3.65
C PHE A 178 -14.81 -9.09 -2.12
N LYS A 179 -15.30 -10.21 -1.54
CA LYS A 179 -15.36 -10.42 -0.07
C LYS A 179 -14.03 -10.17 0.63
N ARG A 180 -12.90 -10.52 -0.01
CA ARG A 180 -11.56 -10.37 0.57
C ARG A 180 -11.10 -8.92 0.75
N TYR A 181 -11.77 -7.97 0.10
CA TYR A 181 -11.43 -6.54 0.16
C TYR A 181 -12.32 -5.79 1.16
N ALA A 182 -13.35 -6.43 1.72
CA ALA A 182 -14.16 -5.83 2.77
C ALA A 182 -13.37 -5.88 4.10
N SER A 183 -13.32 -4.74 4.80
CA SER A 183 -12.71 -4.63 6.12
C SER A 183 -13.42 -5.52 7.15
N ASP A 184 -14.77 -5.57 7.07
CA ASP A 184 -15.58 -6.54 7.80
C ASP A 184 -16.54 -7.27 6.84
N PRO A 185 -16.14 -8.45 6.33
CA PRO A 185 -16.96 -9.22 5.40
C PRO A 185 -18.18 -9.90 6.05
N ASN A 186 -18.26 -9.89 7.39
CA ASN A 186 -19.33 -10.52 8.16
C ASN A 186 -20.32 -9.49 8.74
N LYS A 187 -20.01 -8.18 8.64
CA LYS A 187 -20.92 -7.09 9.00
C LYS A 187 -22.25 -7.26 8.29
N ARG A 188 -23.30 -7.50 9.07
CA ARG A 188 -24.67 -7.69 8.60
C ARG A 188 -25.36 -6.34 8.42
N VAL A 189 -26.02 -6.16 7.28
CA VAL A 189 -26.74 -4.93 6.91
C VAL A 189 -28.13 -5.31 6.44
N LEU A 190 -29.13 -4.54 6.88
CA LEU A 190 -30.51 -4.68 6.41
C LEU A 190 -30.62 -3.96 5.05
N THR A 191 -30.92 -4.73 4.00
CA THR A 191 -31.14 -4.18 2.66
C THR A 191 -32.52 -3.51 2.55
N LYS A 192 -32.74 -2.77 1.44
CA LYS A 192 -34.04 -2.13 1.15
C LYS A 192 -35.20 -3.13 1.12
N ASP A 193 -34.91 -4.39 0.76
CA ASP A 193 -35.89 -5.49 0.71
C ASP A 193 -36.07 -6.19 2.06
N LYS A 194 -35.58 -5.58 3.16
CA LYS A 194 -35.58 -6.15 4.52
C LYS A 194 -34.86 -7.50 4.62
N LYS A 195 -33.94 -7.80 3.69
CA LYS A 195 -33.08 -8.97 3.77
C LYS A 195 -31.81 -8.60 4.51
N ILE A 196 -31.29 -9.53 5.31
CA ILE A 196 -29.99 -9.38 5.95
C ILE A 196 -28.94 -9.87 4.97
N ASP A 197 -27.99 -9.02 4.62
CA ASP A 197 -26.83 -9.39 3.79
C ASP A 197 -25.51 -8.89 4.41
N SER A 198 -24.38 -9.36 3.89
CA SER A 198 -23.04 -8.93 4.32
C SER A 198 -22.24 -8.27 3.19
N TYR A 199 -21.28 -7.42 3.58
CA TYR A 199 -20.42 -6.75 2.62
C TYR A 199 -19.44 -7.70 1.91
N PRO A 200 -19.14 -7.46 0.63
CA PRO A 200 -19.79 -6.50 -0.25
C PRO A 200 -21.19 -6.98 -0.68
N MET A 201 -22.14 -6.06 -0.74
CA MET A 201 -23.47 -6.31 -1.30
C MET A 201 -23.40 -6.18 -2.82
N ILE A 202 -24.04 -7.10 -3.54
CA ILE A 202 -23.97 -7.16 -5.00
C ILE A 202 -25.39 -6.97 -5.56
N ASN A 203 -25.56 -6.01 -6.47
CA ASN A 203 -26.83 -5.79 -7.17
C ASN A 203 -26.63 -5.86 -8.68
N LEU A 204 -27.34 -6.77 -9.35
CA LEU A 204 -27.29 -6.96 -10.80
C LEU A 204 -28.55 -6.37 -11.44
N ILE A 205 -28.38 -5.37 -12.30
CA ILE A 205 -29.47 -4.68 -13.00
C ILE A 205 -29.32 -4.93 -14.50
N LYS A 206 -30.43 -5.29 -15.17
CA LYS A 206 -30.52 -5.35 -16.63
C LYS A 206 -31.12 -4.05 -17.17
N LYS A 207 -30.38 -3.31 -18.00
CA LYS A 207 -30.87 -2.07 -18.65
C LYS A 207 -30.44 -2.04 -20.11
N ASN A 208 -31.40 -1.88 -21.03
CA ASN A 208 -31.16 -1.72 -22.47
C ASN A 208 -30.22 -2.81 -23.06
N ASN A 209 -30.50 -4.08 -22.79
CA ASN A 209 -29.68 -5.24 -23.20
C ASN A 209 -28.24 -5.26 -22.63
N ALA A 210 -27.94 -4.44 -21.63
CA ALA A 210 -26.67 -4.49 -20.90
C ALA A 210 -26.92 -4.88 -19.44
N ASN A 211 -26.17 -5.85 -18.94
CA ASN A 211 -26.13 -6.14 -17.51
C ASN A 211 -25.10 -5.25 -16.83
N ILE A 212 -25.50 -4.66 -15.73
CA ILE A 212 -24.71 -3.77 -14.89
C ILE A 212 -24.63 -4.40 -13.50
N ALA A 213 -23.44 -4.49 -12.94
CA ALA A 213 -23.22 -4.94 -11.56
C ALA A 213 -22.81 -3.75 -10.70
N PHE A 214 -23.47 -3.59 -9.57
CA PHE A 214 -23.10 -2.66 -8.51
C PHE A 214 -22.58 -3.45 -7.31
N ILE A 215 -21.41 -3.07 -6.80
CA ILE A 215 -20.73 -3.68 -5.67
C ILE A 215 -20.62 -2.63 -4.58
N THR A 216 -21.42 -2.76 -3.53
CA THR A 216 -21.48 -1.81 -2.42
C THR A 216 -20.67 -2.34 -1.25
N PHE A 217 -19.74 -1.52 -0.76
CA PHE A 217 -18.93 -1.73 0.43
C PHE A 217 -19.41 -0.85 1.59
N ASP A 218 -18.82 -1.05 2.77
CA ASP A 218 -19.09 -0.25 3.96
C ASP A 218 -18.77 1.23 3.71
N PRO A 219 -19.75 2.15 3.82
CA PRO A 219 -19.52 3.58 3.55
C PRO A 219 -18.53 4.24 4.52
N ALA A 220 -18.29 3.65 5.69
CA ALA A 220 -17.28 4.14 6.63
C ALA A 220 -15.83 3.83 6.19
N GLY A 221 -15.64 2.86 5.29
CA GLY A 221 -14.34 2.37 4.87
C GLY A 221 -13.82 2.95 3.56
N LYS A 222 -12.62 2.50 3.17
CA LYS A 222 -12.02 2.76 1.84
C LYS A 222 -11.96 1.50 0.97
N ASP A 223 -12.72 0.48 1.35
CA ASP A 223 -12.70 -0.87 0.76
C ASP A 223 -12.96 -0.86 -0.75
N ALA A 224 -13.93 -0.07 -1.20
CA ALA A 224 -14.26 0.03 -2.63
C ALA A 224 -13.08 0.57 -3.44
N SER A 225 -12.46 1.66 -2.97
CA SER A 225 -11.32 2.25 -3.67
C SER A 225 -10.06 1.38 -3.59
N PHE A 226 -9.82 0.71 -2.46
CA PHE A 226 -8.76 -0.30 -2.35
C PHE A 226 -8.99 -1.48 -3.30
N SER A 227 -10.21 -2.01 -3.32
CA SER A 227 -10.65 -3.06 -4.24
C SER A 227 -10.46 -2.64 -5.70
N LEU A 228 -10.72 -1.37 -6.02
CA LEU A 228 -10.53 -0.83 -7.38
C LEU A 228 -9.05 -0.83 -7.79
N LEU A 229 -8.12 -0.52 -6.88
CA LEU A 229 -6.68 -0.66 -7.13
C LEU A 229 -6.29 -2.10 -7.45
N MET A 230 -6.90 -3.07 -6.76
CA MET A 230 -6.59 -4.50 -6.93
C MET A 230 -7.32 -5.16 -8.09
N THR A 231 -8.51 -4.68 -8.47
CA THR A 231 -9.44 -5.41 -9.35
C THR A 231 -10.13 -4.48 -10.36
N ARG A 232 -9.40 -3.51 -10.92
CA ARG A 232 -9.98 -2.57 -11.90
C ARG A 232 -10.53 -3.25 -13.16
N LYS A 233 -9.84 -4.26 -13.67
CA LYS A 233 -10.26 -5.03 -14.84
C LYS A 233 -10.29 -6.50 -14.47
N VAL A 234 -11.42 -7.14 -14.70
CA VAL A 234 -11.56 -8.59 -14.56
C VAL A 234 -11.71 -9.18 -15.94
N THR A 235 -10.86 -10.16 -16.24
CA THR A 235 -10.93 -10.95 -17.47
C THR A 235 -11.29 -12.38 -17.09
N ILE A 236 -12.32 -12.92 -17.72
CA ILE A 236 -12.80 -14.29 -17.50
C ILE A 236 -12.71 -15.04 -18.82
N ASN A 237 -11.94 -16.12 -18.80
CA ASN A 237 -11.84 -17.03 -19.94
C ASN A 237 -12.83 -18.18 -19.74
N THR A 238 -13.70 -18.38 -20.72
CA THR A 238 -14.64 -19.49 -20.74
C THR A 238 -14.02 -20.72 -21.38
N ARG A 239 -14.63 -21.90 -21.17
CA ARG A 239 -14.20 -23.16 -21.79
C ARG A 239 -14.16 -23.11 -23.32
N ASN A 240 -14.93 -22.22 -23.93
CA ASN A 240 -15.03 -22.05 -25.38
C ASN A 240 -13.98 -21.07 -25.93
N ASN A 241 -12.89 -20.80 -25.19
CA ASN A 241 -11.87 -19.79 -25.49
C ASN A 241 -12.41 -18.37 -25.72
N LYS A 242 -13.65 -18.08 -25.33
CA LYS A 242 -14.17 -16.70 -25.32
C LYS A 242 -13.71 -16.01 -24.05
N SER A 243 -13.11 -14.84 -24.21
CA SER A 243 -12.68 -13.98 -23.12
C SER A 243 -13.68 -12.83 -22.92
N TYR A 244 -14.14 -12.65 -21.70
CA TYR A 244 -15.02 -11.55 -21.31
C TYR A 244 -14.26 -10.66 -20.33
N SER A 245 -14.15 -9.38 -20.65
CA SER A 245 -13.55 -8.40 -19.75
C SER A 245 -14.54 -7.32 -19.37
N PHE A 246 -14.64 -7.04 -18.09
CA PHE A 246 -15.36 -5.87 -17.59
C PHE A 246 -14.45 -5.03 -16.70
N ILE A 247 -14.67 -3.73 -16.76
CA ILE A 247 -13.91 -2.71 -16.06
C ILE A 247 -14.81 -2.14 -14.97
N PHE A 248 -14.25 -2.02 -13.78
CA PHE A 248 -14.86 -1.37 -12.63
C PHE A 248 -14.46 0.11 -12.60
N ASP A 249 -15.40 0.94 -12.19
CA ASP A 249 -15.20 2.33 -11.80
C ASP A 249 -16.12 2.63 -10.60
N HIS A 250 -15.92 3.74 -9.92
CA HIS A 250 -16.90 4.23 -8.96
C HIS A 250 -18.21 4.57 -9.67
N ALA A 251 -19.31 4.16 -9.05
CA ALA A 251 -20.67 4.33 -9.58
C ALA A 251 -21.14 5.79 -9.56
#